data_AF-A0A1G5EGT6-F1
#
_entry.id   AF-A0A1G5EGT6-F1
#
_cell.length_a   1.000
_cell.length_b   1.000
_cell.length_c   1.000
_cell.angle_alpha   90.00
_cell.angle_beta   90.00
_cell.angle_gamma   90.00
#
_symmetry.space_group_name_H-M   'P 1'
#
loop_
_entity.id
_entity.type
_entity.pdbx_description
1 polymer ?
#
loop_
_entity_poly.entity_id
_entity_poly.type
_entity_poly.pdbx_seq_one_letter_code
_entity_poly.pdbx_strand_id
1 'polypeptide(L)'
;MGLRFSNFGKAVVSSAPSGTTGLSFTVEAGKGLLFPSLGTGDYFYGIFKDASGNREVVKIDTRSTDSLTIAAGGRGLDGTTARTWAAGDYFVAGLTNAALEESLSNANLAALGALSASADELPYFTGAGVAALTGLSSFIRALLDDADAATARATLGAAPLNIIPPGSVTDWFQAAAPVGWTQLTTHNDKALRIVSGAGGGSGGSVAFTAAFASQAVTGSNSATTLTSAQIPAHAHSGGMDTIVNTITGGPTSFFVHQNTQPLPYTGLTGGGGSHNHAFTGTAINLAVQYIDMILASKD
;
A
#
# COMPACT_ATOMS: atom_id res chain seq x y z
N MET A 1 -4.88 47.36 8.68
CA MET A 1 -5.19 48.74 9.07
C MET A 1 -6.67 48.94 9.15
N GLY A 2 -7.18 49.76 10.06
CA GLY A 2 -8.64 49.81 10.20
C GLY A 2 -9.14 50.64 11.36
N LEU A 3 -10.42 50.44 11.62
CA LEU A 3 -11.19 51.10 12.65
C LEU A 3 -10.53 51.01 14.04
N ARG A 4 -10.36 52.15 14.70
CA ARG A 4 -9.85 52.30 16.06
C ARG A 4 -10.99 52.66 17.01
N PHE A 5 -10.99 52.01 18.16
CA PHE A 5 -11.89 52.32 19.26
C PHE A 5 -11.08 52.89 20.43
N SER A 6 -11.48 54.07 20.88
CA SER A 6 -11.16 54.57 22.21
C SER A 6 -12.46 55.15 22.74
N ASN A 7 -13.16 54.39 23.58
CA ASN A 7 -14.38 54.89 24.19
C ASN A 7 -14.00 56.06 25.14
N PHE A 8 -14.86 57.07 25.19
CA PHE A 8 -14.82 58.22 26.10
C PHE A 8 -14.08 59.49 25.63
N GLY A 9 -13.64 59.57 24.38
CA GLY A 9 -13.18 60.85 23.81
C GLY A 9 -14.33 61.85 23.70
N LYS A 10 -14.34 62.91 24.52
CA LYS A 10 -15.29 64.04 24.41
C LYS A 10 -14.52 65.34 24.58
N ALA A 11 -14.74 66.29 23.68
CA ALA A 11 -14.16 67.62 23.76
C ALA A 11 -15.09 68.68 23.15
N VAL A 12 -14.89 69.95 23.50
CA VAL A 12 -15.50 71.08 22.81
C VAL A 12 -14.69 71.41 21.55
N VAL A 13 -15.38 71.79 20.48
CA VAL A 13 -14.80 72.23 19.22
C VAL A 13 -14.26 73.65 19.39
N SER A 14 -12.98 73.86 19.07
CA SER A 14 -12.31 75.16 19.11
C SER A 14 -12.37 75.91 17.78
N SER A 15 -12.39 75.18 16.66
CA SER A 15 -12.53 75.76 15.32
C SER A 15 -13.49 74.92 14.48
N ALA A 16 -14.36 75.58 13.73
CA ALA A 16 -15.26 74.92 12.80
C ALA A 16 -14.49 74.06 11.76
N PRO A 17 -15.03 72.91 11.32
CA PRO A 17 -14.47 72.14 10.22
C PRO A 17 -14.31 73.01 8.95
N SER A 18 -13.11 73.12 8.41
CA SER A 18 -12.80 73.90 7.19
C SER A 18 -11.71 73.21 6.35
N GLY A 19 -11.71 73.42 5.02
CA GLY A 19 -10.74 72.82 4.08
C GLY A 19 -11.37 72.26 2.79
N THR A 20 -10.53 71.84 1.83
CA THR A 20 -10.96 71.33 0.50
C THR A 20 -10.60 69.86 0.24
N THR A 21 -9.63 69.28 0.94
CA THR A 21 -9.17 67.87 0.82
C THR A 21 -9.47 67.02 2.06
N GLY A 22 -10.38 67.51 2.91
CA GLY A 22 -10.71 67.01 4.24
C GLY A 22 -11.03 68.21 5.12
N LEU A 23 -12.17 68.20 5.82
CA LEU A 23 -12.50 69.30 6.71
C LEU A 23 -11.75 69.07 8.03
N SER A 24 -10.72 69.87 8.31
CA SER A 24 -10.02 69.83 9.58
C SER A 24 -10.71 70.74 10.60
N PHE A 25 -10.77 70.27 11.84
CA PHE A 25 -11.25 71.04 12.97
C PHE A 25 -10.32 70.82 14.15
N THR A 26 -10.36 71.74 15.11
CA THR A 26 -9.59 71.64 16.34
C THR A 26 -10.54 71.47 17.53
N VAL A 27 -10.09 70.74 18.54
CA VAL A 27 -10.75 70.68 19.85
C VAL A 27 -10.02 71.56 20.85
N GLU A 28 -10.54 71.69 22.07
CA GLU A 28 -9.86 72.39 23.17
C GLU A 28 -8.42 71.90 23.35
N ALA A 29 -7.52 72.82 23.73
CA ALA A 29 -6.11 72.51 23.89
C ALA A 29 -5.87 71.33 24.86
N GLY A 30 -5.06 70.37 24.42
CA GLY A 30 -4.75 69.13 25.13
C GLY A 30 -5.85 68.06 25.11
N LYS A 31 -7.02 68.32 24.52
CA LYS A 31 -8.14 67.37 24.49
C LYS A 31 -8.11 66.43 23.29
N GLY A 32 -7.27 66.69 22.29
CA GLY A 32 -7.02 65.75 21.20
C GLY A 32 -6.52 64.39 21.68
N LEU A 33 -5.82 64.36 22.83
CA LEU A 33 -5.34 63.15 23.49
C LEU A 33 -6.45 62.20 23.96
N LEU A 34 -7.69 62.68 24.10
CA LEU A 34 -8.84 61.86 24.49
C LEU A 34 -9.35 60.98 23.34
N PHE A 35 -8.89 61.22 22.11
CA PHE A 35 -9.29 60.49 20.91
C PHE A 35 -8.21 59.48 20.49
N PRO A 36 -8.57 58.43 19.71
CA PRO A 36 -7.61 57.43 19.25
C PRO A 36 -6.37 58.03 18.58
N SER A 37 -5.20 57.42 18.83
CA SER A 37 -4.01 57.69 18.01
C SER A 37 -4.13 56.96 16.68
N LEU A 38 -3.84 57.65 15.58
CA LEU A 38 -4.01 57.13 14.23
C LEU A 38 -2.66 56.99 13.52
N GLY A 39 -2.34 55.77 13.06
CA GLY A 39 -1.29 55.53 12.08
C GLY A 39 -1.80 55.68 10.64
N THR A 40 -0.91 55.47 9.66
CA THR A 40 -1.10 55.65 8.20
C THR A 40 -2.27 54.90 7.53
N GLY A 41 -3.54 55.24 7.78
CA GLY A 41 -4.74 54.52 7.26
C GLY A 41 -5.64 53.92 8.34
N ASP A 42 -5.35 54.20 9.61
CA ASP A 42 -6.26 53.97 10.72
C ASP A 42 -7.30 55.08 10.72
N TYR A 43 -8.49 54.79 11.25
CA TYR A 43 -9.54 55.79 11.38
C TYR A 43 -10.43 55.49 12.57
N PHE A 44 -11.21 56.47 13.00
CA PHE A 44 -12.32 56.25 13.93
C PHE A 44 -13.53 57.07 13.52
N TYR A 45 -14.69 56.70 14.04
CA TYR A 45 -15.92 57.48 13.85
C TYR A 45 -16.16 58.39 15.05
N GLY A 46 -16.50 59.63 14.76
CA GLY A 46 -16.85 60.63 15.75
C GLY A 46 -18.19 61.28 15.44
N ILE A 47 -18.75 61.94 16.45
CA ILE A 47 -20.09 62.51 16.41
C ILE A 47 -20.00 63.96 16.87
N PHE A 48 -20.34 64.89 15.98
CA PHE A 48 -20.61 66.27 16.35
C PHE A 48 -22.00 66.39 16.97
N LYS A 49 -22.13 67.22 18.00
CA LYS A 49 -23.41 67.53 18.66
C LYS A 49 -23.46 68.99 19.09
N ASP A 50 -24.57 69.66 18.81
CA ASP A 50 -24.86 71.00 19.33
C ASP A 50 -25.82 70.95 20.52
N ALA A 51 -26.05 72.10 21.15
CA ALA A 51 -26.99 72.23 22.26
C ALA A 51 -28.47 71.99 21.86
N SER A 52 -28.78 72.08 20.57
CA SER A 52 -30.12 71.86 20.02
C SER A 52 -30.41 70.38 19.75
N GLY A 53 -29.44 69.49 19.98
CA GLY A 53 -29.55 68.05 19.75
C GLY A 53 -29.32 67.63 18.29
N ASN A 54 -28.89 68.56 17.42
CA ASN A 54 -28.44 68.18 16.08
C ASN A 54 -27.18 67.33 16.22
N ARG A 55 -27.03 66.34 15.34
CA ARG A 55 -25.85 65.47 15.31
C ARG A 55 -25.40 65.18 13.90
N GLU A 56 -24.11 64.92 13.75
CA GLU A 56 -23.51 64.39 12.52
C GLU A 56 -22.44 63.37 12.87
N VAL A 57 -22.49 62.21 12.22
CA VAL A 57 -21.44 61.21 12.28
C VAL A 57 -20.42 61.47 11.18
N VAL A 58 -19.15 61.47 11.55
CA VAL A 58 -18.02 61.71 10.65
C VAL A 58 -16.93 60.66 10.82
N LYS A 59 -16.15 60.41 9.77
CA LYS A 59 -14.96 59.54 9.79
C LYS A 59 -13.70 60.38 9.90
N ILE A 60 -12.90 60.14 10.93
CA ILE A 60 -11.61 60.80 11.17
C ILE A 60 -10.49 59.85 10.77
N ASP A 61 -9.65 60.25 9.81
CA ASP A 61 -8.52 59.45 9.32
C ASP A 61 -7.15 60.00 9.76
N THR A 62 -7.11 61.24 10.25
CA THR A 62 -5.88 61.90 10.66
C THR A 62 -6.09 62.65 11.97
N ARG A 63 -5.13 62.50 12.88
CA ARG A 63 -5.05 63.29 14.12
C ARG A 63 -3.63 63.82 14.28
N SER A 64 -3.51 65.13 14.49
CA SER A 64 -2.27 65.80 14.86
C SER A 64 -2.51 66.65 16.09
N THR A 65 -2.09 66.16 17.26
CA THR A 65 -2.37 66.80 18.57
C THR A 65 -3.88 67.04 18.76
N ASP A 66 -4.32 68.30 18.84
CA ASP A 66 -5.71 68.72 19.00
C ASP A 66 -6.44 68.97 17.67
N SER A 67 -5.75 68.77 16.54
CA SER A 67 -6.31 68.87 15.19
C SER A 67 -6.75 67.50 14.69
N LEU A 68 -7.99 67.40 14.22
CA LEU A 68 -8.57 66.20 13.63
C LEU A 68 -9.04 66.51 12.21
N THR A 69 -8.74 65.60 11.29
CA THR A 69 -9.15 65.74 9.88
C THR A 69 -10.26 64.76 9.58
N ILE A 70 -11.37 65.27 9.06
CA ILE A 70 -12.45 64.45 8.52
C ILE A 70 -12.02 63.96 7.15
N ALA A 71 -12.07 62.64 6.96
CA ALA A 71 -11.73 61.99 5.69
C ALA A 71 -12.59 62.53 4.54
N ALA A 72 -12.06 62.51 3.32
CA ALA A 72 -12.83 62.85 2.12
C ALA A 72 -14.08 61.96 2.01
N GLY A 73 -15.26 62.56 1.83
CA GLY A 73 -16.55 61.85 1.84
C GLY A 73 -16.98 61.32 3.21
N GLY A 74 -16.22 61.56 4.28
CA GLY A 74 -16.46 61.06 5.62
C GLY A 74 -17.46 61.88 6.44
N ARG A 75 -18.45 62.52 5.81
CA ARG A 75 -19.43 63.41 6.46
C ARG A 75 -20.85 62.93 6.27
N GLY A 76 -21.73 63.28 7.22
CA GLY A 76 -23.14 62.88 7.15
C GLY A 76 -23.34 61.36 7.11
N LEU A 77 -22.51 60.61 7.84
CA LEU A 77 -22.61 59.16 7.88
C LEU A 77 -23.77 58.71 8.80
N ASP A 78 -24.09 57.42 8.80
CA ASP A 78 -25.17 56.83 9.63
C ASP A 78 -26.52 57.55 9.52
N GLY A 79 -26.89 57.96 8.30
CA GLY A 79 -28.14 58.66 8.01
C GLY A 79 -28.23 60.07 8.60
N THR A 80 -27.13 60.63 9.11
CA THR A 80 -27.07 62.01 9.57
C THR A 80 -26.82 62.98 8.41
N THR A 81 -27.24 64.23 8.56
CA THR A 81 -27.02 65.26 7.53
C THR A 81 -25.75 66.04 7.83
N ALA A 82 -24.92 66.25 6.81
CA ALA A 82 -23.77 67.14 6.88
C ALA A 82 -24.22 68.57 7.22
N ARG A 83 -23.69 69.15 8.30
CA ARG A 83 -24.02 70.50 8.80
C ARG A 83 -22.79 71.41 8.94
N THR A 84 -23.03 72.71 9.06
CA THR A 84 -21.99 73.64 9.52
C THR A 84 -21.92 73.56 11.04
N TRP A 85 -20.74 73.31 11.59
CA TRP A 85 -20.47 73.26 13.03
C TRP A 85 -19.71 74.51 13.47
N ALA A 86 -19.86 74.91 14.72
CA ALA A 86 -19.25 76.10 15.28
C ALA A 86 -18.30 75.76 16.44
N ALA A 87 -17.45 76.73 16.80
CA ALA A 87 -16.74 76.66 18.06
C ALA A 87 -17.75 76.68 19.23
N GLY A 88 -17.53 75.84 20.23
CA GLY A 88 -18.47 75.64 21.34
C GLY A 88 -19.36 74.39 21.22
N ASP A 89 -19.48 73.80 20.02
CA ASP A 89 -20.15 72.51 19.85
C ASP A 89 -19.31 71.35 20.44
N TYR A 90 -19.90 70.18 20.61
CA TYR A 90 -19.20 69.00 21.13
C TYR A 90 -18.80 68.03 20.03
N PHE A 91 -17.63 67.42 20.20
CA PHE A 91 -17.18 66.27 19.41
C PHE A 91 -16.93 65.06 20.32
N VAL A 92 -17.48 63.91 19.94
CA VAL A 92 -17.45 62.68 20.74
C VAL A 92 -17.00 61.50 19.89
N ALA A 93 -16.00 60.75 20.33
CA ALA A 93 -15.70 59.42 19.79
C ALA A 93 -16.70 58.41 20.37
N GLY A 94 -17.33 57.63 19.51
CA GLY A 94 -18.31 56.64 19.94
C GLY A 94 -18.46 55.50 18.95
N LEU A 95 -19.05 54.41 19.43
CA LEU A 95 -19.50 53.34 18.55
C LEU A 95 -20.68 53.84 17.73
N THR A 96 -20.55 53.80 16.41
CA THR A 96 -21.57 54.22 15.45
C THR A 96 -22.10 53.00 14.71
N ASN A 97 -23.21 53.14 13.98
CA ASN A 97 -23.76 52.03 13.20
C ASN A 97 -22.78 51.60 12.10
N ALA A 98 -22.18 52.53 11.36
CA ALA A 98 -21.14 52.23 10.37
C ALA A 98 -19.94 51.49 10.98
N ALA A 99 -19.51 51.90 12.18
CA ALA A 99 -18.42 51.25 12.90
C ALA A 99 -18.74 49.78 13.20
N LEU A 100 -19.98 49.51 13.63
CA LEU A 100 -20.46 48.17 13.93
C LEU A 100 -20.65 47.33 12.65
N GLU A 101 -21.31 47.88 11.63
CA GLU A 101 -21.54 47.21 10.36
C GLU A 101 -20.24 46.80 9.67
N GLU A 102 -19.24 47.69 9.60
CA GLU A 102 -17.94 47.37 9.03
C GLU A 102 -17.19 46.31 9.86
N SER A 103 -17.32 46.33 11.19
CA SER A 103 -16.72 45.30 12.04
C SER A 103 -17.37 43.93 11.86
N LEU A 104 -18.62 43.88 11.41
CA LEU A 104 -19.43 42.67 11.21
C LEU A 104 -19.55 42.26 9.73
N SER A 105 -19.01 43.02 8.79
CA SER A 105 -19.22 42.83 7.35
C SER A 105 -18.44 41.66 6.74
N ASN A 106 -17.98 40.70 7.54
CA ASN A 106 -17.35 39.50 7.00
C ASN A 106 -18.41 38.64 6.31
N ALA A 107 -18.46 38.73 4.97
CA ALA A 107 -19.45 38.05 4.15
C ALA A 107 -19.48 36.52 4.37
N ASN A 108 -18.33 35.89 4.68
CA ASN A 108 -18.29 34.45 4.94
C ASN A 108 -18.92 34.10 6.29
N LEU A 109 -18.69 34.92 7.32
CA LEU A 109 -19.31 34.71 8.64
C LEU A 109 -20.82 34.97 8.57
N ALA A 110 -21.24 36.01 7.85
CA ALA A 110 -22.65 36.27 7.59
C ALA A 110 -23.31 35.11 6.84
N ALA A 111 -22.65 34.55 5.83
CA ALA A 111 -23.15 33.40 5.08
C ALA A 111 -23.31 32.15 5.96
N LEU A 112 -22.35 31.85 6.82
CA LEU A 112 -22.46 30.73 7.77
C LEU A 112 -23.56 30.97 8.82
N GLY A 113 -23.66 32.18 9.35
CA GLY A 113 -24.67 32.56 10.34
C GLY A 113 -26.11 32.59 9.80
N ALA A 114 -26.27 32.68 8.47
CA ALA A 114 -27.56 32.64 7.79
C ALA A 114 -28.06 31.20 7.52
N LEU A 115 -27.24 30.17 7.74
CA LEU A 115 -27.65 28.78 7.51
C LEU A 115 -28.70 28.33 8.53
N SER A 116 -29.73 27.63 8.05
CA SER A 116 -30.72 27.00 8.91
C SER A 116 -30.16 25.69 9.47
N ALA A 117 -29.71 25.71 10.72
CA ALA A 117 -29.14 24.52 11.36
C ALA A 117 -30.15 23.35 11.37
N SER A 118 -29.67 22.18 10.96
CA SER A 118 -30.42 20.92 10.94
C SER A 118 -29.52 19.77 11.39
N ALA A 119 -30.13 18.70 11.89
CA ALA A 119 -29.40 17.46 12.14
C ALA A 119 -28.83 16.90 10.83
N ASP A 120 -27.70 16.20 10.94
CA ASP A 120 -27.06 15.49 9.83
C ASP A 120 -26.69 16.37 8.61
N GLU A 121 -26.40 17.65 8.83
CA GLU A 121 -25.96 18.60 7.80
C GLU A 121 -24.57 19.17 8.12
N LEU A 122 -23.76 19.43 7.08
CA LEU A 122 -22.45 20.06 7.15
C LEU A 122 -22.44 21.37 6.35
N PRO A 123 -22.06 22.51 6.96
CA PRO A 123 -21.81 23.75 6.24
C PRO A 123 -20.62 23.64 5.27
N TYR A 124 -20.80 24.17 4.06
CA TYR A 124 -19.72 24.33 3.09
C TYR A 124 -19.92 25.60 2.25
N PHE A 125 -18.83 26.15 1.69
CA PHE A 125 -18.91 27.30 0.80
C PHE A 125 -19.14 26.87 -0.65
N THR A 126 -20.09 27.49 -1.33
CA THR A 126 -20.34 27.31 -2.77
C THR A 126 -19.75 28.45 -3.61
N GLY A 127 -19.29 29.51 -2.96
CA GLY A 127 -18.64 30.67 -3.55
C GLY A 127 -18.20 31.66 -2.46
N ALA A 128 -17.54 32.74 -2.85
CA ALA A 128 -17.17 33.81 -1.91
C ALA A 128 -18.43 34.45 -1.31
N GLY A 129 -18.56 34.47 0.02
CA GLY A 129 -19.74 35.01 0.70
C GLY A 129 -21.02 34.18 0.53
N VAL A 130 -20.94 32.93 0.07
CA VAL A 130 -22.09 32.03 -0.09
C VAL A 130 -21.80 30.69 0.54
N ALA A 131 -22.64 30.28 1.49
CA ALA A 131 -22.59 28.99 2.15
C ALA A 131 -23.87 28.20 1.90
N ALA A 132 -23.76 26.88 1.93
CA ALA A 132 -24.86 25.94 1.84
C ALA A 132 -24.64 24.79 2.84
N LEU A 133 -25.68 23.96 3.00
CA LEU A 133 -25.62 22.73 3.76
C LEU A 133 -25.60 21.53 2.82
N THR A 134 -24.83 20.52 3.18
CA THR A 134 -24.84 19.20 2.53
C THR A 134 -25.02 18.12 3.58
N GLY A 135 -25.72 17.05 3.23
CA GLY A 135 -25.93 15.94 4.13
C GLY A 135 -24.61 15.31 4.58
N LEU A 136 -24.47 15.10 5.88
CA LEU A 136 -23.36 14.40 6.52
C LEU A 136 -23.95 13.33 7.42
N SER A 137 -23.99 12.08 6.94
CA SER A 137 -24.58 10.97 7.68
C SER A 137 -23.82 10.67 8.98
N SER A 138 -24.51 10.02 9.93
CA SER A 138 -23.89 9.51 11.15
C SER A 138 -22.71 8.56 10.89
N PHE A 139 -22.78 7.77 9.82
CA PHE A 139 -21.69 6.89 9.39
C PHE A 139 -20.42 7.66 9.00
N ILE A 140 -20.55 8.72 8.18
CA ILE A 140 -19.39 9.52 7.78
C ILE A 140 -18.82 10.30 8.97
N ARG A 141 -19.65 10.71 9.93
CA ARG A 141 -19.14 11.31 11.17
C ARG A 141 -18.32 10.32 12.00
N ALA A 142 -18.70 9.05 12.04
CA ALA A 142 -17.87 8.02 12.68
C ALA A 142 -16.51 7.90 12.00
N LEU A 143 -16.46 7.99 10.66
CA LEU A 143 -15.20 7.98 9.91
C LEU A 143 -14.32 9.22 10.17
N LEU A 144 -14.93 10.41 10.28
CA LEU A 144 -14.20 11.66 10.51
C LEU A 144 -13.67 11.78 11.95
N ASP A 145 -14.22 11.02 12.90
CA ASP A 145 -13.79 10.95 14.30
C ASP A 145 -12.60 9.98 14.51
N ASP A 146 -12.29 9.15 13.50
CA ASP A 146 -11.25 8.13 13.61
C ASP A 146 -9.85 8.76 13.74
N ALA A 147 -9.14 8.39 14.82
CA ALA A 147 -7.84 8.95 15.18
C ALA A 147 -6.67 8.46 14.30
N ASP A 148 -6.83 7.33 13.61
CA ASP A 148 -5.79 6.74 12.78
C ASP A 148 -6.33 5.99 11.56
N ALA A 149 -5.43 5.58 10.67
CA ALA A 149 -5.82 4.88 9.46
C ALA A 149 -6.39 3.47 9.71
N ALA A 150 -6.09 2.83 10.84
CA ALA A 150 -6.58 1.48 11.15
C ALA A 150 -8.05 1.52 11.56
N THR A 151 -8.41 2.47 12.43
CA THR A 151 -9.78 2.79 12.83
C THR A 151 -10.62 3.22 11.62
N ALA A 152 -10.11 4.14 10.79
CA ALA A 152 -10.77 4.55 9.54
C ALA A 152 -11.07 3.38 8.59
N ARG A 153 -10.12 2.45 8.41
CA ARG A 153 -10.36 1.25 7.59
C ARG A 153 -11.40 0.32 8.21
N ALA A 154 -11.40 0.16 9.53
CA ALA A 154 -12.39 -0.65 10.23
C ALA A 154 -13.80 -0.06 10.05
N THR A 155 -13.96 1.26 10.17
CA THR A 155 -15.23 1.95 9.90
C THR A 155 -15.74 1.72 8.49
N LEU A 156 -14.84 1.72 7.50
CA LEU A 156 -15.17 1.44 6.09
C LEU A 156 -15.38 -0.06 5.79
N GLY A 157 -15.07 -0.96 6.71
CA GLY A 157 -15.00 -2.40 6.43
C GLY A 157 -13.90 -2.77 5.42
N ALA A 158 -12.90 -1.91 5.26
CA ALA A 158 -11.81 -2.08 4.31
C ALA A 158 -10.74 -3.05 4.85
N ALA A 159 -10.23 -3.91 3.98
CA ALA A 159 -9.16 -4.83 4.35
C ALA A 159 -7.85 -4.09 4.67
N PRO A 160 -6.99 -4.64 5.55
CA PRO A 160 -5.72 -4.02 5.86
C PRO A 160 -4.77 -4.06 4.65
N LEU A 161 -3.84 -3.10 4.60
CA LEU A 161 -2.84 -2.98 3.52
C LEU A 161 -1.95 -4.23 3.35
N ASN A 162 -1.87 -5.09 4.37
CA ASN A 162 -1.06 -6.30 4.42
C ASN A 162 -1.93 -7.57 4.46
N ILE A 163 -2.96 -7.68 3.62
CA ILE A 163 -3.73 -8.93 3.45
C ILE A 163 -2.80 -10.14 3.30
N ILE A 164 -1.71 -9.96 2.56
CA ILE A 164 -0.61 -10.94 2.50
C ILE A 164 0.51 -10.42 3.40
N PRO A 165 0.87 -11.13 4.48
CA PRO A 165 1.96 -10.74 5.35
C PRO A 165 3.30 -10.65 4.60
N PRO A 166 4.14 -9.64 4.88
CA PRO A 166 5.52 -9.60 4.40
C PRO A 166 6.27 -10.89 4.70
N GLY A 167 7.09 -11.36 3.77
CA GLY A 167 7.79 -12.65 3.86
C GLY A 167 6.96 -13.86 3.43
N SER A 168 5.67 -13.72 3.10
CA SER A 168 4.89 -14.80 2.49
C SER A 168 5.44 -15.14 1.11
N VAL A 169 5.49 -16.42 0.74
CA VAL A 169 6.03 -16.88 -0.55
C VAL A 169 4.91 -17.50 -1.39
N THR A 170 4.87 -17.16 -2.68
CA THR A 170 3.94 -17.76 -3.66
C THR A 170 4.62 -17.94 -5.02
N ASP A 171 4.04 -18.80 -5.84
CA ASP A 171 4.41 -19.06 -7.23
C ASP A 171 3.77 -18.07 -8.22
N TRP A 172 4.50 -17.74 -9.28
CA TRP A 172 4.07 -16.86 -10.36
C TRP A 172 4.49 -17.42 -11.72
N PHE A 173 3.57 -17.40 -12.70
CA PHE A 173 3.85 -17.80 -14.09
C PHE A 173 4.54 -16.68 -14.91
N GLN A 174 4.75 -15.50 -14.33
CA GLN A 174 5.42 -14.38 -15.02
C GLN A 174 6.95 -14.54 -14.92
N ALA A 175 7.67 -14.00 -15.92
CA ALA A 175 9.13 -14.06 -15.96
C ALA A 175 9.82 -13.24 -14.83
N ALA A 176 9.15 -12.21 -14.32
CA ALA A 176 9.64 -11.35 -13.24
C ALA A 176 8.61 -11.29 -12.11
N ALA A 177 9.10 -11.11 -10.88
CA ALA A 177 8.23 -10.93 -9.73
C ALA A 177 7.38 -9.64 -9.89
N PRO A 178 6.09 -9.67 -9.53
CA PRO A 178 5.27 -8.46 -9.52
C PRO A 178 5.82 -7.39 -8.59
N VAL A 179 5.44 -6.13 -8.80
CA VAL A 179 5.83 -5.02 -7.91
C VAL A 179 5.37 -5.31 -6.47
N GLY A 180 6.26 -5.09 -5.50
CA GLY A 180 6.03 -5.44 -4.10
C GLY A 180 6.31 -6.91 -3.77
N TRP A 181 6.95 -7.64 -4.67
CA TRP A 181 7.45 -8.99 -4.49
C TRP A 181 8.88 -9.11 -5.01
N THR A 182 9.70 -9.89 -4.30
CA THR A 182 11.08 -10.19 -4.66
C THR A 182 11.23 -11.64 -5.08
N GLN A 183 11.77 -11.90 -6.27
CA GLN A 183 11.98 -13.26 -6.76
C GLN A 183 12.99 -14.03 -5.88
N LEU A 184 12.67 -15.27 -5.55
CA LEU A 184 13.53 -16.21 -4.86
C LEU A 184 14.26 -17.08 -5.88
N THR A 185 15.57 -16.88 -6.00
CA THR A 185 16.42 -17.62 -6.95
C THR A 185 17.04 -18.88 -6.37
N THR A 186 16.89 -19.12 -5.06
CA THR A 186 17.42 -20.28 -4.33
C THR A 186 16.71 -21.60 -4.67
N HIS A 187 15.58 -21.53 -5.38
CA HIS A 187 14.79 -22.68 -5.81
C HIS A 187 14.69 -22.67 -7.33
N ASN A 188 15.67 -23.29 -7.97
CA ASN A 188 15.76 -23.40 -9.42
C ASN A 188 15.82 -24.87 -9.84
N ASP A 189 15.14 -25.22 -10.94
CA ASP A 189 15.13 -26.56 -11.52
C ASP A 189 14.74 -27.65 -10.50
N LYS A 190 13.65 -27.40 -9.76
CA LYS A 190 13.08 -28.30 -8.75
C LYS A 190 11.63 -28.66 -9.08
N ALA A 191 11.19 -29.84 -8.65
CA ALA A 191 9.78 -30.21 -8.66
C ALA A 191 9.03 -29.65 -7.43
N LEU A 192 7.75 -29.29 -7.61
CA LEU A 192 6.85 -28.96 -6.51
C LEU A 192 6.37 -30.24 -5.82
N ARG A 193 6.40 -30.26 -4.48
CA ARG A 193 5.87 -31.36 -3.67
C ARG A 193 4.84 -30.85 -2.66
N ILE A 194 3.62 -31.36 -2.76
CA ILE A 194 2.57 -31.09 -1.78
C ILE A 194 2.74 -32.06 -0.61
N VAL A 195 2.75 -31.53 0.61
CA VAL A 195 2.87 -32.29 1.85
C VAL A 195 1.73 -31.89 2.80
N SER A 196 1.31 -32.82 3.65
CA SER A 196 0.35 -32.54 4.73
C SER A 196 1.01 -32.18 6.07
N GLY A 197 2.34 -32.26 6.15
CA GLY A 197 3.15 -31.87 7.32
C GLY A 197 3.75 -30.47 7.20
N ALA A 198 4.84 -30.20 7.94
CA ALA A 198 5.54 -28.91 7.86
C ALA A 198 6.06 -28.65 6.42
N GLY A 199 5.59 -27.56 5.81
CA GLY A 199 6.01 -27.08 4.49
C GLY A 199 7.30 -26.25 4.53
N GLY A 200 7.63 -25.60 3.40
CA GLY A 200 8.76 -24.67 3.30
C GLY A 200 10.16 -25.30 3.21
N GLY A 201 10.30 -26.61 3.42
CA GLY A 201 11.55 -27.33 3.25
C GLY A 201 11.86 -27.67 1.78
N SER A 202 13.14 -27.76 1.43
CA SER A 202 13.60 -28.28 0.13
C SER A 202 14.67 -29.37 0.31
N GLY A 203 14.75 -30.33 -0.60
CA GLY A 203 15.69 -31.45 -0.52
C GLY A 203 15.82 -32.20 -1.86
N GLY A 204 16.58 -33.30 -1.87
CA GLY A 204 16.95 -34.04 -3.08
C GLY A 204 18.23 -33.49 -3.73
N SER A 205 18.87 -34.29 -4.59
CA SER A 205 20.16 -33.97 -5.21
C SER A 205 20.14 -33.94 -6.74
N VAL A 206 19.06 -34.41 -7.37
CA VAL A 206 18.91 -34.44 -8.84
C VAL A 206 17.98 -33.30 -9.24
N ALA A 207 18.40 -32.49 -10.22
CA ALA A 207 17.60 -31.38 -10.74
C ALA A 207 16.44 -31.90 -11.61
N PHE A 208 15.35 -31.14 -11.71
CA PHE A 208 14.13 -31.54 -12.43
C PHE A 208 14.43 -31.91 -13.88
N THR A 209 15.09 -31.02 -14.62
CA THR A 209 15.44 -31.23 -16.03
C THR A 209 16.33 -32.46 -16.21
N ALA A 210 17.24 -32.73 -15.28
CA ALA A 210 18.11 -33.91 -15.32
C ALA A 210 17.34 -35.21 -15.01
N ALA A 211 16.43 -35.18 -14.04
CA ALA A 211 15.61 -36.34 -13.67
C ALA A 211 14.69 -36.78 -14.81
N PHE A 212 14.10 -35.81 -15.52
CA PHE A 212 13.19 -36.03 -16.63
C PHE A 212 13.88 -36.06 -18.00
N ALA A 213 15.22 -36.04 -18.06
CA ALA A 213 15.93 -36.27 -19.32
C ALA A 213 15.67 -37.69 -19.87
N SER A 214 15.88 -37.90 -21.17
CA SER A 214 15.80 -39.23 -21.76
C SER A 214 16.86 -40.15 -21.16
N GLN A 215 16.43 -41.21 -20.48
CA GLN A 215 17.33 -42.11 -19.78
C GLN A 215 17.62 -43.35 -20.62
N ALA A 216 18.90 -43.64 -20.81
CA ALA A 216 19.34 -44.87 -21.46
C ALA A 216 18.95 -46.08 -20.60
N VAL A 217 18.40 -47.12 -21.24
CA VAL A 217 18.16 -48.40 -20.57
C VAL A 217 19.26 -49.36 -20.98
N THR A 218 20.32 -49.40 -20.18
CA THR A 218 21.46 -50.31 -20.40
C THR A 218 21.84 -50.99 -19.10
N GLY A 219 22.32 -52.22 -19.21
CA GLY A 219 22.79 -53.00 -18.07
C GLY A 219 23.62 -54.17 -18.53
N SER A 220 24.48 -54.65 -17.64
CA SER A 220 25.25 -55.87 -17.87
C SER A 220 25.33 -56.63 -16.56
N ASN A 221 25.29 -57.96 -16.63
CA ASN A 221 25.69 -58.76 -15.48
C ASN A 221 27.21 -58.94 -15.47
N SER A 222 27.75 -59.27 -14.29
CA SER A 222 29.14 -59.74 -14.21
C SER A 222 29.28 -61.08 -14.95
N ALA A 223 30.46 -61.32 -15.53
CA ALA A 223 30.75 -62.57 -16.22
C ALA A 223 30.53 -63.76 -15.27
N THR A 224 29.78 -64.75 -15.76
CA THR A 224 29.41 -65.94 -14.98
C THR A 224 30.02 -67.18 -15.62
N THR A 225 30.70 -67.99 -14.82
CA THR A 225 31.12 -69.35 -15.16
C THR A 225 30.28 -70.33 -14.39
N LEU A 226 29.68 -71.31 -15.07
CA LEU A 226 28.99 -72.40 -14.39
C LEU A 226 30.01 -73.29 -13.66
N THR A 227 29.80 -73.46 -12.36
CA THR A 227 30.51 -74.43 -11.55
C THR A 227 29.91 -75.82 -11.73
N SER A 228 30.66 -76.88 -11.44
CA SER A 228 30.16 -78.26 -11.49
C SER A 228 28.93 -78.48 -10.59
N ALA A 229 28.79 -77.71 -9.52
CA ALA A 229 27.61 -77.75 -8.64
C ALA A 229 26.34 -77.18 -9.28
N GLN A 230 26.47 -76.36 -10.33
CA GLN A 230 25.36 -75.75 -11.07
C GLN A 230 24.91 -76.59 -12.28
N ILE A 231 25.58 -77.71 -12.57
CA ILE A 231 25.27 -78.59 -13.71
C ILE A 231 24.70 -79.90 -13.16
N PRO A 232 23.39 -80.18 -13.35
CA PRO A 232 22.79 -81.44 -12.89
C PRO A 232 23.50 -82.67 -13.48
N ALA A 233 23.84 -83.61 -12.60
CA ALA A 233 24.43 -84.88 -13.01
C ALA A 233 23.41 -85.68 -13.84
N HIS A 234 23.81 -86.09 -15.04
CA HIS A 234 23.04 -86.99 -15.89
C HIS A 234 23.95 -88.07 -16.45
N ALA A 235 23.39 -89.25 -16.67
CA ALA A 235 24.10 -90.41 -17.22
C ALA A 235 23.30 -91.00 -18.38
N HIS A 236 24.01 -91.48 -19.40
CA HIS A 236 23.42 -92.23 -20.50
C HIS A 236 23.69 -93.72 -20.32
N SER A 237 22.67 -94.55 -20.46
CA SER A 237 22.81 -96.01 -20.53
C SER A 237 23.02 -96.44 -21.99
N GLY A 238 24.26 -96.66 -22.40
CA GLY A 238 24.54 -97.42 -23.62
C GLY A 238 24.26 -98.89 -23.35
N GLY A 239 23.16 -99.43 -23.90
CA GLY A 239 22.91 -100.86 -23.89
C GLY A 239 23.80 -101.53 -24.93
N MET A 240 24.81 -102.28 -24.50
CA MET A 240 25.52 -103.22 -25.37
C MET A 240 24.72 -104.53 -25.36
N ASP A 241 24.15 -104.94 -26.48
CA ASP A 241 23.57 -106.27 -26.62
C ASP A 241 24.70 -107.30 -26.58
N THR A 242 24.84 -107.98 -25.45
CA THR A 242 25.84 -109.04 -25.30
C THR A 242 25.20 -110.32 -25.83
N ILE A 243 25.45 -110.64 -27.10
CA ILE A 243 25.07 -111.96 -27.65
C ILE A 243 25.93 -113.02 -26.94
N VAL A 244 25.37 -113.66 -25.91
CA VAL A 244 25.97 -114.86 -25.30
C VAL A 244 25.57 -116.05 -26.15
N ASN A 245 26.41 -116.45 -27.09
CA ASN A 245 26.21 -117.71 -27.82
C ASN A 245 26.46 -118.87 -26.86
N THR A 246 25.38 -119.48 -26.33
CA THR A 246 25.48 -120.71 -25.54
C THR A 246 25.75 -121.87 -26.50
N ILE A 247 27.01 -122.27 -26.62
CA ILE A 247 27.41 -123.45 -27.40
C ILE A 247 27.20 -124.70 -26.54
N THR A 248 26.20 -125.49 -26.90
CA THR A 248 25.96 -126.80 -26.33
C THR A 248 26.93 -127.83 -26.92
N GLY A 249 27.98 -128.18 -26.17
CA GLY A 249 28.66 -129.48 -26.22
C GLY A 249 29.70 -129.75 -27.33
N GLY A 250 30.98 -129.63 -27.00
CA GLY A 250 32.11 -130.22 -27.75
C GLY A 250 33.47 -129.80 -27.18
N PRO A 251 34.45 -130.70 -26.94
CA PRO A 251 35.56 -130.42 -26.04
C PRO A 251 36.78 -129.84 -26.79
N THR A 252 36.98 -128.52 -26.75
CA THR A 252 38.29 -127.92 -27.02
C THR A 252 38.53 -126.67 -26.17
N SER A 253 39.51 -126.77 -25.27
CA SER A 253 40.34 -125.69 -24.68
C SER A 253 39.67 -124.37 -24.27
N PHE A 254 39.54 -124.22 -22.96
CA PHE A 254 39.13 -123.06 -22.17
C PHE A 254 40.08 -121.86 -22.30
N PHE A 255 39.56 -120.71 -22.75
CA PHE A 255 40.12 -119.38 -22.46
C PHE A 255 38.97 -118.43 -22.09
N VAL A 256 38.67 -118.33 -20.79
CA VAL A 256 37.79 -117.25 -20.29
C VAL A 256 38.66 -116.01 -20.15
N HIS A 257 38.61 -115.13 -21.14
CA HIS A 257 38.99 -113.74 -20.93
C HIS A 257 37.91 -113.11 -20.04
N GLN A 258 38.17 -113.03 -18.73
CA GLN A 258 37.47 -112.05 -17.90
C GLN A 258 37.96 -110.68 -18.35
N ASN A 259 37.25 -110.10 -19.31
CA ASN A 259 37.50 -108.74 -19.69
C ASN A 259 36.73 -107.83 -18.73
N THR A 260 37.34 -107.54 -17.58
CA THR A 260 36.90 -106.46 -16.68
C THR A 260 37.20 -105.14 -17.39
N GLN A 261 36.41 -104.78 -18.40
CA GLN A 261 36.55 -103.50 -19.07
C GLN A 261 35.89 -102.42 -18.20
N PRO A 262 36.66 -101.45 -17.67
CA PRO A 262 36.04 -100.22 -17.18
C PRO A 262 35.30 -99.57 -18.36
N LEU A 263 34.00 -99.35 -18.17
CA LEU A 263 33.13 -98.70 -19.15
C LEU A 263 33.73 -97.34 -19.57
N PRO A 264 33.87 -97.02 -20.87
CA PRO A 264 34.26 -95.68 -21.29
C PRO A 264 33.08 -94.74 -21.03
N TYR A 265 33.12 -94.03 -19.90
CA TYR A 265 32.26 -92.87 -19.69
C TYR A 265 32.61 -91.81 -20.74
N THR A 266 31.60 -91.26 -21.44
CA THR A 266 31.78 -89.98 -22.15
C THR A 266 31.70 -88.84 -21.15
N GLY A 267 32.71 -88.72 -20.28
CA GLY A 267 32.81 -87.66 -19.29
C GLY A 267 33.34 -86.36 -19.90
N LEU A 268 32.56 -85.67 -20.73
CA LEU A 268 32.88 -84.30 -21.10
C LEU A 268 32.22 -83.35 -20.09
N THR A 269 33.01 -82.84 -19.13
CA THR A 269 32.62 -81.72 -18.29
C THR A 269 32.83 -80.42 -19.08
N GLY A 270 31.87 -79.48 -19.01
CA GLY A 270 31.86 -78.24 -19.80
C GLY A 270 33.15 -77.42 -19.71
N GLY A 271 33.47 -76.68 -20.78
CA GLY A 271 34.78 -76.03 -21.01
C GLY A 271 35.16 -74.83 -20.13
N GLY A 272 34.43 -74.55 -19.06
CA GLY A 272 34.82 -73.57 -18.01
C GLY A 272 34.88 -72.09 -18.41
N GLY A 273 34.49 -71.71 -19.62
CA GLY A 273 34.54 -70.33 -20.10
C GLY A 273 33.42 -69.46 -19.50
N SER A 274 33.78 -68.32 -18.90
CA SER A 274 32.82 -67.31 -18.46
C SER A 274 32.24 -66.55 -19.64
N HIS A 275 30.96 -66.18 -19.58
CA HIS A 275 30.42 -65.12 -20.43
C HIS A 275 29.45 -64.24 -19.65
N ASN A 276 29.11 -63.08 -20.21
CA ASN A 276 28.12 -62.16 -19.68
C ASN A 276 27.03 -61.92 -20.72
N HIS A 277 25.95 -61.31 -20.26
CA HIS A 277 24.89 -60.79 -21.08
C HIS A 277 24.82 -59.28 -20.88
N ALA A 278 24.76 -58.55 -21.99
CA ALA A 278 24.43 -57.14 -22.00
C ALA A 278 22.98 -56.99 -22.44
N PHE A 279 22.25 -56.07 -21.79
CA PHE A 279 20.95 -55.62 -22.24
C PHE A 279 21.05 -54.16 -22.65
N THR A 280 20.45 -53.86 -23.80
CA THR A 280 20.20 -52.51 -24.28
C THR A 280 18.73 -52.42 -24.69
N GLY A 281 18.08 -51.33 -24.28
CA GLY A 281 16.72 -51.01 -24.66
C GLY A 281 16.63 -49.60 -25.23
N THR A 282 15.49 -49.30 -25.87
CA THR A 282 15.18 -47.92 -26.26
C THR A 282 15.14 -47.02 -25.02
N ALA A 283 15.73 -45.84 -25.12
CA ALA A 283 15.74 -44.88 -24.02
C ALA A 283 14.31 -44.51 -23.60
N ILE A 284 14.07 -44.40 -22.30
CA ILE A 284 12.79 -43.96 -21.76
C ILE A 284 12.82 -42.44 -21.75
N ASN A 285 12.06 -41.82 -22.67
CA ASN A 285 11.94 -40.37 -22.72
C ASN A 285 10.94 -39.88 -21.67
N LEU A 286 11.45 -39.32 -20.58
CA LEU A 286 10.64 -38.69 -19.54
C LEU A 286 10.54 -37.17 -19.71
N ALA A 287 11.04 -36.59 -20.81
CA ALA A 287 11.09 -35.14 -21.01
C ALA A 287 9.70 -34.59 -21.32
N VAL A 288 8.90 -34.44 -20.27
CA VAL A 288 7.56 -33.90 -20.32
C VAL A 288 7.60 -32.40 -20.61
N GLN A 289 6.56 -31.89 -21.28
CA GLN A 289 6.36 -30.45 -21.37
C GLN A 289 6.14 -29.87 -19.96
N TYR A 290 6.72 -28.71 -19.68
CA TYR A 290 6.62 -28.05 -18.39
C TYR A 290 6.28 -26.56 -18.56
N ILE A 291 5.77 -25.97 -17.47
CA ILE A 291 5.51 -24.54 -17.34
C ILE A 291 6.49 -24.01 -16.32
N ASP A 292 7.26 -22.99 -16.70
CA ASP A 292 8.15 -22.30 -15.77
C ASP A 292 7.36 -21.37 -14.87
N MET A 293 7.56 -21.51 -13.56
CA MET A 293 7.03 -20.61 -12.55
C MET A 293 8.16 -20.14 -11.65
N ILE A 294 8.15 -18.87 -11.27
CA ILE A 294 9.08 -18.32 -10.29
C ILE A 294 8.43 -18.35 -8.91
N LEU A 295 9.24 -18.52 -7.86
CA LEU A 295 8.83 -18.21 -6.50
C LEU A 295 9.19 -16.77 -6.18
N ALA A 296 8.30 -16.06 -5.48
CA ALA A 296 8.60 -14.73 -4.98
C ALA A 296 8.12 -14.56 -3.54
N SER A 297 8.86 -13.80 -2.76
CA SER A 297 8.50 -13.38 -1.40
C SER A 297 7.85 -12.01 -1.43
N LYS A 298 6.80 -11.81 -0.63
CA LYS A 298 6.19 -10.50 -0.42
C LYS A 298 7.21 -9.60 0.29
N ASP A 299 7.44 -8.42 -0.25
CA ASP A 299 8.33 -7.40 0.33
C ASP A 299 7.83 -6.91 1.70
#